data_AF-A0A2V7WRA0-F1
#
_entry.id   AF-A0A2V7WRA0-F1
#
_cell.length_a   1.000
_cell.length_b   1.000
_cell.length_c   1.000
_cell.angle_alpha   90.00
_cell.angle_beta   90.00
_cell.angle_gamma   90.00
#
_symmetry.space_group_name_H-M   'P 1'
#
loop_
_entity.id
_entity.type
_entity.pdbx_description
1 polymer ?
#
loop_
_entity_poly.entity_id
_entity_poly.type
_entity_poly.pdbx_seq_one_letter_code
_entity_poly.pdbx_strand_id
1 'polypeptide(L)' 'MKTSFAPIRVHLPEGAGYNVSAQTSFGSVRSEFPVGASGSTGESLNGRIGDGRCELRANNSNGNIELLKGGGRKPF' A
#
# COMPACT_ATOMS: atom_id res chain seq x y z
N MET A 1 2.32 -8.14 5.95
CA MET A 1 1.07 -8.95 5.96
C MET A 1 0.97 -9.76 4.68
N LYS A 2 0.43 -10.99 4.76
CA LYS A 2 0.26 -11.87 3.60
C LYS A 2 -1.16 -12.45 3.59
N THR A 3 -1.84 -12.40 2.45
CA THR A 3 -3.14 -13.06 2.25
C THR A 3 -3.19 -13.71 0.87
N SER A 4 -4.11 -14.66 0.65
CA SER A 4 -4.20 -15.36 -0.64
C SER A 4 -5.48 -15.14 -1.42
N PHE A 5 -6.58 -14.74 -0.77
CA PHE A 5 -7.88 -14.52 -1.41
C PHE A 5 -8.60 -13.25 -0.92
N ALA A 6 -8.02 -12.53 0.04
CA ALA A 6 -8.65 -11.36 0.63
C ALA A 6 -8.01 -10.07 0.10
N PRO A 7 -8.78 -8.99 -0.10
CA PRO A 7 -8.22 -7.68 -0.40
C PRO A 7 -7.37 -7.19 0.79
N ILE A 8 -6.21 -6.61 0.50
CA ILE A 8 -5.38 -5.94 1.52
C ILE A 8 -5.63 -4.44 1.40
N ARG A 9 -6.23 -3.86 2.45
CA ARG A 9 -6.46 -2.43 2.55
C ARG A 9 -5.59 -1.85 3.65
N VAL A 10 -4.71 -0.95 3.28
CA VAL A 10 -3.79 -0.31 4.22
C VAL A 10 -4.14 1.15 4.33
N HIS A 11 -4.51 1.58 5.53
CA HIS A 11 -4.86 2.95 5.84
C HIS A 11 -3.64 3.64 6.44
N LEU A 12 -3.04 4.58 5.70
CA LEU A 12 -1.86 5.33 6.12
C LEU A 12 -2.25 6.77 6.51
N PRO A 13 -1.77 7.32 7.63
CA PRO A 13 -2.04 8.70 8.00
C PRO A 13 -1.43 9.69 7.01
N GLU A 14 -2.16 10.77 6.74
CA GLU A 14 -1.73 11.83 5.84
C GLU A 14 -0.50 12.55 6.42
N GLY A 15 0.57 12.67 5.63
CA GLY A 15 1.82 13.32 6.05
C GLY A 15 2.86 12.41 6.71
N ALA A 16 2.58 11.12 6.90
CA ALA A 16 3.57 10.18 7.40
C ALA A 16 4.38 9.54 6.25
N GLY A 17 5.69 9.43 6.45
CA GLY A 17 6.62 8.91 5.44
C GLY A 17 6.73 7.39 5.47
N TYR A 18 6.33 6.71 4.41
CA TYR A 18 6.38 5.26 4.28
C TYR A 18 7.11 4.79 3.02
N ASN A 19 7.94 3.76 3.14
CA ASN A 19 8.49 3.02 2.02
C ASN A 19 7.56 1.83 1.73
N VAL A 20 6.84 1.88 0.62
CA VAL A 20 5.81 0.90 0.28
C VAL A 20 6.37 -0.15 -0.66
N SER A 21 6.10 -1.41 -0.34
CA SER A 21 6.41 -2.57 -1.16
C SER A 21 5.20 -3.50 -1.18
N ALA A 22 4.37 -3.35 -2.20
CA ALA A 22 3.17 -4.14 -2.42
C ALA A 22 3.33 -5.02 -3.65
N GLN A 23 2.99 -6.31 -3.53
CA GLN A 23 3.07 -7.26 -4.64
C GLN A 23 1.90 -8.23 -4.60
N THR A 24 1.27 -8.46 -5.76
CA THR A 24 0.23 -9.47 -5.95
C THR A 24 0.54 -10.35 -7.16
N SER A 25 0.04 -11.59 -7.16
CA SER A 25 0.21 -12.52 -8.31
C SER A 25 -0.99 -12.52 -9.27
N PHE A 26 -2.19 -12.31 -8.77
CA PHE A 26 -3.43 -12.21 -9.54
C PHE A 26 -4.31 -11.13 -8.93
N GLY A 27 -4.10 -9.89 -9.35
CA GLY A 27 -4.85 -8.74 -8.85
C GLY A 27 -4.30 -7.43 -9.34
N SER A 28 -4.72 -6.35 -8.70
CA SER A 28 -4.22 -5.01 -9.01
C SER A 28 -3.76 -4.31 -7.74
N VAL A 29 -2.69 -3.55 -7.85
CA VAL A 29 -2.17 -2.71 -6.77
C VAL A 29 -2.50 -1.25 -7.08
N ARG A 30 -3.21 -0.59 -6.16
CA ARG A 30 -3.64 0.80 -6.31
C ARG A 30 -3.20 1.62 -5.10
N SER A 31 -2.70 2.81 -5.37
CA SER A 31 -2.28 3.77 -4.34
C SER A 31 -2.89 5.13 -4.62
N GLU A 32 -3.49 5.73 -3.59
CA GLU A 32 -3.99 7.11 -3.62
C GLU A 32 -2.97 8.12 -3.04
N PHE A 33 -1.79 7.64 -2.64
CA PHE A 33 -0.67 8.50 -2.26
C PHE A 33 0.18 8.87 -3.46
N PRO A 34 0.73 10.11 -3.51
CA PRO A 34 1.77 10.47 -4.46
C PRO A 34 3.06 9.72 -4.08
N VAL A 35 3.33 8.64 -4.80
CA VAL A 35 4.47 7.76 -4.54
C VAL A 35 5.67 8.27 -5.35
N GLY A 36 6.59 8.97 -4.68
CA GLY A 36 7.61 9.83 -5.31
C GLY A 36 8.78 9.12 -6.00
N ALA A 37 8.88 7.80 -5.92
CA ALA A 37 9.92 7.01 -6.57
C ALA A 37 9.33 5.65 -6.92
N SER A 38 8.59 5.54 -8.02
CA SER A 38 7.76 4.34 -8.24
C SER A 38 8.05 3.61 -9.53
N GLY A 39 8.47 2.35 -9.38
CA GLY A 39 8.06 1.30 -10.28
C GLY A 39 6.66 0.86 -9.84
N SER A 40 5.63 1.28 -10.57
CA SER A 40 4.26 0.79 -10.38
C SER A 40 3.89 -0.03 -11.59
N THR A 41 3.93 -1.35 -11.46
CA THR A 41 3.31 -2.29 -12.39
C THR A 41 1.89 -2.55 -11.88
N GLY A 42 0.94 -2.88 -12.77
CA GLY A 42 -0.44 -3.15 -12.37
C GLY A 42 -0.57 -4.14 -11.21
N GLU A 43 0.38 -5.08 -11.08
CA GLU A 43 0.43 -6.14 -10.06
C GLU A 43 1.47 -5.89 -8.95
N SER A 44 2.30 -4.85 -9.02
CA SER A 44 3.35 -4.57 -8.02
C SER A 44 3.59 -3.08 -7.90
N LEU A 45 3.62 -2.57 -6.67
CA LEU A 45 3.91 -1.17 -6.37
C LEU A 45 5.05 -1.11 -5.38
N ASN A 46 6.12 -0.47 -5.82
CA ASN A 46 7.28 -0.19 -4.99
C ASN A 46 7.60 1.29 -5.10
N GLY A 47 7.55 1.98 -3.97
CA GLY A 47 7.94 3.37 -3.93
C GLY A 47 7.79 4.04 -2.58
N ARG A 48 8.25 5.28 -2.52
CA ARG A 48 8.30 6.06 -1.28
C ARG A 48 7.17 7.08 -1.22
N ILE A 49 6.41 7.05 -0.14
CA ILE A 49 5.44 8.07 0.26
C ILE A 49 6.15 9.00 1.25
N GLY A 50 6.17 10.31 0.96
CA GLY A 50 6.77 11.32 1.83
C GLY A 50 8.22 11.00 2.25
N ASP A 51 8.50 11.08 3.54
CA ASP A 51 9.83 10.86 4.12
C ASP A 51 10.29 9.39 4.20
N GLY A 52 9.50 8.40 3.79
CA GLY A 52 9.93 6.98 3.75
C GLY A 52 10.55 6.41 5.03
N ARG A 53 10.12 6.89 6.19
CA ARG A 53 10.72 6.58 7.51
C ARG A 53 10.31 5.20 8.03
N CYS A 54 9.18 4.68 7.56
CA CYS A 54 8.63 3.39 7.96
C CYS A 54 8.47 2.45 6.75
N GLU A 55 8.82 1.19 6.88
CA GLU A 55 8.60 0.21 5.80
C GLU A 55 7.19 -0.38 5.90
N LEU A 56 6.48 -0.41 4.76
CA LEU A 56 5.19 -1.03 4.61
C LEU A 56 5.24 -2.10 3.52
N ARG A 57 5.19 -3.38 3.95
CA ARG A 57 5.22 -4.53 3.03
C ARG A 57 3.90 -5.29 3.01
N ALA A 58 3.29 -5.36 1.82
CA ALA A 58 2.04 -6.07 1.55
C ALA A 58 2.25 -7.13 0.47
N ASN A 59 1.82 -8.36 0.73
CA ASN A 59 1.93 -9.44 -0.23
C ASN A 59 0.60 -10.15 -0.38
N ASN A 60 0.13 -10.32 -1.61
CA ASN A 60 -1.14 -10.97 -1.92
C ASN A 60 -0.95 -12.01 -3.03
N SER A 61 -1.83 -13.02 -3.10
CA SER A 61 -1.81 -14.02 -4.17
C SER A 61 -2.92 -13.81 -5.19
N ASN A 62 -4.18 -13.72 -4.75
CA ASN A 62 -5.35 -13.57 -5.65
C ASN A 62 -6.25 -12.40 -5.22
N GLY A 63 -5.66 -11.39 -4.61
CA GLY A 63 -6.38 -10.23 -4.10
C GLY A 63 -5.74 -8.92 -4.53
N ASN A 64 -6.57 -7.89 -4.56
CA ASN A 64 -6.18 -6.51 -4.78
C ASN A 64 -5.52 -5.92 -3.53
N ILE A 65 -4.59 -5.00 -3.75
CA ILE A 65 -3.90 -4.26 -2.69
C ILE A 65 -4.23 -2.78 -2.88
N GLU A 66 -4.85 -2.19 -1.88
CA GLU A 66 -5.26 -0.78 -1.89
C GLU A 66 -4.55 -0.04 -0.74
N LEU A 67 -3.76 0.96 -1.09
CA LEU A 67 -3.15 1.89 -0.15
C LEU A 67 -4.00 3.14 -0.07
N LEU A 68 -4.76 3.24 1.01
CA LEU A 68 -5.75 4.28 1.25
C LEU A 68 -5.24 5.32 2.26
N LYS A 69 -5.67 6.56 2.10
CA LYS A 69 -5.50 7.65 3.05
C LYS A 69 -6.32 7.34 4.29
N GLY A 70 -5.63 6.80 5.28
CA GLY A 70 -6.12 6.58 6.62
C GLY A 70 -6.24 7.89 7.36
N GLY A 71 -7.32 8.63 7.13
CA GLY A 71 -7.82 9.55 8.14
C GLY A 71 -8.15 8.70 9.36
N GLY A 72 -7.36 8.85 10.43
CA GLY A 72 -7.49 8.05 11.64
C GLY A 72 -8.96 7.90 12.04
N ARG A 73 -9.45 6.66 12.11
CA ARG A 73 -10.72 6.40 12.80
C ARG A 73 -10.51 6.82 14.24
N LYS A 74 -11.00 8.03 14.53
CA LYS A 74 -11.22 8.57 15.87
C LYS A 74 -11.98 7.50 16.66
N PRO A 75 -11.47 7.03 17.80
CA PRO A 75 -12.27 6.19 18.68
C PRO A 75 -13.43 7.04 19.19
N PHE A 76 -14.63 6.47 19.15
CA PHE A 76 -15.78 6.96 19.93
C PHE A 76 -15.71 6.37 21.32
#